data_AF-A4ENI9-F1
#
_entry.id   AF-A4ENI9-F1
#
_cell.length_a   1.000
_cell.length_b   1.000
_cell.length_c   1.000
_cell.angle_alpha   90.00
_cell.angle_beta   90.00
_cell.angle_gamma   90.00
#
_symmetry.space_group_name_H-M   'P 1'
#
loop_
_entity.id
_entity.type
_entity.pdbx_description
1 polymer ?
#
loop_
_entity_poly.entity_id
_entity_poly.type
_entity_poly.pdbx_seq_one_letter_code
_entity_poly.pdbx_strand_id
1 'polypeptide(L)'
;MSYFGGLISTIFERRYQKALSEEVDSRTTSDLCEDLLSSHGEVSGGTLARNLLDRYAAMNKDEKSAFFEFVTHQLEIDPDGVISALEAYKDKPSKSTYRAFALACEPRRQELARRLNQVPGATGRLVQMRKDLLGMMREQPDLEPLDVDFKHLFASWFNRGFLVLRPIDWASPANILEKSSLMKRYMKLTVGMIFGAG
;
A
#
# COMPACT_ATOMS: atom_id res chain seq x y z
N MET A 1 21.30 20.36 29.28
CA MET A 1 20.70 19.65 28.13
C MET A 1 19.93 20.67 27.30
N SER A 2 20.40 20.99 26.10
CA SER A 2 20.05 22.21 25.36
C SER A 2 18.69 22.11 24.66
N TYR A 3 17.66 22.75 25.22
CA TYR A 3 16.34 22.97 24.58
C TYR A 3 16.45 23.72 23.24
N PHE A 4 17.52 24.50 23.07
CA PHE A 4 17.78 25.28 21.86
C PHE A 4 18.18 24.39 20.67
N GLY A 5 18.86 23.26 20.91
CA GLY A 5 19.22 22.30 19.87
C GLY A 5 17.99 21.59 19.28
N GLY A 6 16.99 21.27 20.12
CA GLY A 6 15.73 20.69 19.68
C GLY A 6 14.92 21.63 18.80
N LEU A 7 14.79 22.90 19.22
CA LEU A 7 14.04 23.93 18.48
C LEU A 7 14.65 24.25 17.11
N ILE A 8 15.98 24.32 17.02
CA ILE A 8 16.68 24.50 15.75
C ILE A 8 16.43 23.30 14.84
N SER A 9 16.55 22.07 15.36
CA SER A 9 16.31 20.86 14.56
C SER A 9 14.89 20.80 14.00
N THR A 10 13.87 21.16 14.79
CA THR A 10 12.47 21.16 14.32
C THR A 10 12.21 22.20 13.24
N ILE A 11 12.86 23.37 13.32
CA ILE A 11 12.73 24.43 12.30
C ILE A 11 13.41 24.01 10.99
N PHE A 12 14.59 23.39 11.07
CA PHE A 12 15.30 22.86 9.90
C PHE A 12 14.51 21.73 9.23
N GLU A 13 13.96 20.81 10.02
CA GLU A 13 13.15 19.70 9.52
C GLU A 13 11.87 20.19 8.83
N ARG A 14 11.20 21.21 9.39
CA ARG A 14 10.00 21.81 8.79
C ARG A 14 10.30 22.57 7.50
N ARG A 15 11.44 23.27 7.43
CA ARG A 15 11.87 23.98 6.22
C ARG A 15 12.30 23.00 5.14
N TYR A 16 12.97 21.91 5.51
CA TYR A 16 13.32 20.81 4.63
C TYR A 16 12.07 20.09 4.08
N GLN A 17 11.08 19.81 4.93
CA GLN A 17 9.78 19.28 4.50
C GLN A 17 9.06 20.21 3.52
N LYS A 18 9.09 21.52 3.75
CA LYS A 18 8.46 22.49 2.84
C LYS A 18 9.14 22.53 1.47
N ALA A 19 10.48 22.57 1.43
CA ALA A 19 11.24 22.55 0.18
C ALA A 19 11.02 21.23 -0.59
N LEU A 20 11.04 20.09 0.11
CA LEU A 20 10.68 18.79 -0.48
C LEU A 20 9.25 18.79 -1.01
N SER A 21 8.30 19.40 -0.29
CA SER A 21 6.92 19.49 -0.75
C SER A 21 6.78 20.26 -2.06
N GLU A 22 7.48 21.39 -2.21
CA GLU A 22 7.46 22.22 -3.43
C GLU A 22 8.13 21.49 -4.62
N GLU A 23 9.21 20.74 -4.40
CA GLU A 23 9.88 19.94 -5.43
C GLU A 23 9.10 18.63 -5.78
N VAL A 24 8.37 18.06 -4.82
CA VAL A 24 7.42 16.97 -5.08
C VAL A 24 6.26 17.48 -5.95
N ASP A 25 5.84 18.74 -5.78
CA ASP A 25 4.66 19.29 -6.45
C ASP A 25 4.85 19.43 -7.97
N SER A 26 6.08 19.63 -8.46
CA SER A 26 6.38 19.72 -9.89
C SER A 26 6.58 18.37 -10.59
N ARG A 27 6.76 17.27 -9.84
CA ARG A 27 7.00 15.92 -10.37
C ARG A 27 5.71 15.17 -10.66
N THR A 28 5.72 14.29 -11.65
CA THR A 28 4.58 13.40 -11.90
C THR A 28 4.46 12.33 -10.82
N THR A 29 3.28 11.73 -10.66
CA THR A 29 3.10 10.62 -9.70
C THR A 29 3.99 9.43 -10.03
N SER A 30 4.23 9.16 -11.31
CA SER A 30 5.13 8.10 -11.79
C SER A 30 6.58 8.36 -11.36
N ASP A 31 7.06 9.60 -11.48
CA ASP A 31 8.41 9.97 -11.02
C ASP A 31 8.57 9.75 -9.52
N LEU A 32 7.54 10.08 -8.73
CA LEU A 32 7.55 9.84 -7.28
C LEU A 32 7.58 8.35 -6.93
N CYS A 33 6.91 7.49 -7.71
CA CYS A 33 7.01 6.03 -7.55
C CYS A 33 8.43 5.54 -7.84
N GLU A 34 9.03 6.02 -8.92
CA GLU A 34 10.39 5.67 -9.34
C GLU A 34 11.44 6.14 -8.31
N ASP A 35 11.30 7.36 -7.80
CA ASP A 35 12.14 7.90 -6.73
C ASP A 35 12.00 7.10 -5.44
N LEU A 36 10.76 6.73 -5.08
CA LEU A 36 10.51 5.90 -3.91
C LEU A 36 11.12 4.50 -4.07
N LEU A 37 11.19 3.95 -5.28
CA LEU A 37 11.79 2.65 -5.58
C LEU A 37 13.33 2.71 -5.65
N SER A 38 13.90 3.83 -6.08
CA SER A 38 15.34 4.03 -6.17
C SER A 38 15.97 4.43 -4.83
N SER A 39 15.22 5.12 -3.95
CA SER A 39 15.75 5.66 -2.70
C SER A 39 16.31 4.55 -1.78
N HIS A 40 17.61 4.61 -1.50
CA HIS A 40 18.31 3.72 -0.57
C HIS A 40 18.50 4.33 0.85
N GLY A 41 17.73 5.36 1.22
CA GLY A 41 17.97 6.10 2.48
C GLY A 41 16.70 6.45 3.26
N GLU A 42 16.70 6.11 4.55
CA GLU A 42 15.59 6.23 5.51
C GLU A 42 15.08 7.68 5.73
N VAL A 43 15.79 8.70 5.26
CA VAL A 43 15.45 10.12 5.49
C VAL A 43 14.63 10.75 4.34
N SER A 44 14.59 10.15 3.15
CA SER A 44 13.73 10.62 2.03
C SER A 44 12.52 9.70 1.74
N GLY A 45 12.63 8.40 2.00
CA GLY A 45 11.59 7.43 1.65
C GLY A 45 10.26 7.63 2.38
N GLY A 46 10.29 7.94 3.68
CA GLY A 46 9.08 8.12 4.49
C GLY A 46 8.26 9.37 4.09
N THR A 47 8.93 10.46 3.72
CA THR A 47 8.24 11.67 3.23
C THR A 47 7.66 11.44 1.84
N LEU A 48 8.43 10.81 0.94
CA LEU A 48 7.94 10.45 -0.40
C LEU A 48 6.72 9.52 -0.34
N ALA A 49 6.76 8.48 0.50
CA ALA A 49 5.64 7.56 0.68
C ALA A 49 4.37 8.28 1.19
N ARG A 50 4.48 9.18 2.19
CA ARG A 50 3.33 9.97 2.66
C ARG A 50 2.77 10.84 1.54
N ASN A 51 3.63 11.57 0.85
CA ASN A 51 3.22 12.46 -0.23
C ASN A 51 2.55 11.71 -1.38
N LEU A 52 3.08 10.55 -1.77
CA LEU A 52 2.46 9.71 -2.81
C LEU A 52 1.07 9.26 -2.40
N LEU A 53 0.92 8.79 -1.15
CA LEU A 53 -0.39 8.38 -0.64
C LEU A 53 -1.36 9.58 -0.55
N ASP A 54 -0.89 10.76 -0.16
CA ASP A 54 -1.69 12.00 -0.05
C ASP A 54 -2.17 12.45 -1.43
N ARG A 55 -1.27 12.45 -2.41
CA ARG A 55 -1.58 12.72 -3.81
C ARG A 55 -2.60 11.72 -4.34
N TYR A 56 -2.39 10.42 -4.13
CA TYR A 56 -3.34 9.39 -4.54
C TYR A 56 -4.74 9.61 -3.92
N ALA A 57 -4.82 10.02 -2.66
CA ALA A 57 -6.09 10.27 -1.98
C ALA A 57 -6.86 11.46 -2.58
N ALA A 58 -6.15 12.44 -3.15
CA ALA A 58 -6.73 13.60 -3.83
C ALA A 58 -7.11 13.34 -5.30
N MET A 59 -6.66 12.23 -5.89
CA MET A 59 -6.93 11.90 -7.30
C MET A 59 -8.41 11.62 -7.58
N ASN A 60 -8.87 12.07 -8.75
CA ASN A 60 -10.15 11.70 -9.32
C ASN A 60 -10.12 10.28 -9.94
N LYS A 61 -11.24 9.82 -10.51
CA LYS A 61 -11.36 8.46 -11.07
C LYS A 61 -10.37 8.21 -12.21
N ASP A 62 -10.22 9.16 -13.12
CA ASP A 62 -9.38 9.01 -14.32
C ASP A 62 -7.89 9.05 -13.96
N GLU A 63 -7.50 9.92 -13.02
CA GLU A 63 -6.14 9.98 -12.48
C GLU A 63 -5.76 8.68 -11.76
N LYS A 64 -6.69 8.10 -11.00
CA LYS A 64 -6.48 6.79 -10.36
C LYS A 64 -6.38 5.65 -11.37
N SER A 65 -7.17 5.69 -12.45
CA SER A 65 -7.06 4.74 -13.57
C SER A 65 -5.65 4.77 -14.16
N ALA A 66 -5.17 5.97 -14.54
CA ALA A 66 -3.84 6.15 -15.10
C ALA A 66 -2.73 5.70 -14.11
N PHE A 67 -2.93 5.96 -12.81
CA PHE A 67 -2.02 5.45 -11.78
C PHE A 67 -1.99 3.92 -11.73
N PHE A 68 -3.14 3.25 -11.75
CA PHE A 68 -3.19 1.79 -11.74
C PHE A 68 -2.63 1.17 -13.01
N GLU A 69 -2.88 1.76 -14.17
CA GLU A 69 -2.27 1.35 -15.44
C GLU A 69 -0.74 1.44 -15.37
N PHE A 70 -0.21 2.56 -14.86
CA PHE A 70 1.23 2.72 -14.64
C PHE A 70 1.79 1.66 -13.70
N VAL A 71 1.18 1.45 -12.53
CA VAL A 71 1.67 0.48 -11.53
C VAL A 71 1.56 -0.96 -12.04
N THR A 72 0.56 -1.26 -12.85
CA THR A 72 0.36 -2.61 -13.40
C THR A 72 1.41 -2.91 -14.47
N HIS A 73 1.55 -2.01 -15.44
CA HIS A 73 2.29 -2.26 -16.68
C HIS A 73 3.75 -1.82 -16.61
N GLN A 74 4.05 -0.65 -16.02
CA GLN A 74 5.42 -0.12 -15.97
C GLN A 74 6.26 -0.67 -14.82
N LEU A 75 5.61 -1.22 -13.79
CA LEU A 75 6.26 -1.82 -12.63
C LEU A 75 6.14 -3.36 -12.62
N GLU A 76 5.91 -3.94 -13.80
CA GLU A 76 5.88 -5.39 -14.03
C GLU A 76 7.28 -6.03 -13.94
N ILE A 77 7.31 -7.36 -13.91
CA ILE A 77 8.51 -8.16 -14.09
C ILE A 77 9.10 -7.92 -15.49
N ASP A 78 10.43 -8.05 -15.59
CA ASP A 78 11.13 -8.16 -16.87
C ASP A 78 11.19 -9.65 -17.26
N PRO A 79 10.39 -10.12 -18.25
CA PRO A 79 10.35 -11.54 -18.60
C PRO A 79 11.71 -12.07 -19.06
N ASP A 80 12.48 -11.28 -19.78
CA ASP A 80 13.81 -11.68 -20.28
C ASP A 80 14.81 -11.79 -19.13
N GLY A 81 14.73 -10.85 -18.17
CA GLY A 81 15.48 -10.91 -16.92
C GLY A 81 15.14 -12.16 -16.08
N VAL A 82 13.86 -12.51 -15.98
CA VAL A 82 13.39 -13.72 -15.28
C VAL A 82 13.92 -14.99 -15.95
N ILE A 83 13.81 -15.10 -17.28
CA ILE A 83 14.29 -16.25 -18.05
C ILE A 83 15.80 -16.41 -17.85
N SER A 84 16.55 -15.32 -18.02
CA SER A 84 18.01 -15.32 -17.85
C SER A 84 18.44 -15.75 -16.44
N ALA A 85 17.75 -15.26 -15.40
CA ALA A 85 18.04 -15.64 -14.03
C ALA A 85 17.70 -17.11 -13.73
N LEU A 86 16.62 -17.64 -14.33
CA LEU A 86 16.25 -19.05 -14.23
C LEU A 86 17.29 -19.95 -14.90
N GLU A 87 17.77 -19.59 -16.08
CA GLU A 87 18.83 -20.33 -16.78
C GLU A 87 20.11 -20.39 -15.95
N ALA A 88 20.53 -19.26 -15.38
CA ALA A 88 21.69 -19.22 -14.49
C ALA A 88 21.51 -20.10 -13.24
N TYR A 89 20.28 -20.16 -12.69
CA TYR A 89 19.97 -21.06 -11.58
C TYR A 89 20.00 -22.54 -11.99
N LYS A 90 19.48 -22.88 -13.17
CA LYS A 90 19.52 -24.24 -13.71
C LYS A 90 20.94 -24.73 -13.98
N ASP A 91 21.79 -23.88 -14.53
CA ASP A 91 23.19 -24.20 -14.84
C ASP A 91 24.02 -24.41 -13.56
N LYS A 92 23.87 -23.50 -12.59
CA LYS A 92 24.60 -23.55 -11.32
C LYS A 92 23.71 -23.29 -10.11
N PRO A 93 22.99 -24.32 -9.61
CA PRO A 93 22.14 -24.16 -8.44
C PRO A 93 22.94 -23.74 -7.21
N SER A 94 22.64 -22.57 -6.66
CA SER A 94 23.30 -22.02 -5.48
C SER A 94 22.43 -20.99 -4.78
N LYS A 95 22.83 -20.58 -3.57
CA LYS A 95 22.13 -19.52 -2.82
C LYS A 95 22.08 -18.19 -3.61
N SER A 96 23.14 -17.84 -4.33
CA SER A 96 23.21 -16.58 -5.09
C SER A 96 22.33 -16.63 -6.33
N THR A 97 22.41 -17.71 -7.12
CA THR A 97 21.60 -17.87 -8.34
C THR A 97 20.11 -18.02 -8.01
N TYR A 98 19.77 -18.72 -6.92
CA TYR A 98 18.38 -18.76 -6.42
C TYR A 98 17.88 -17.38 -6.00
N ARG A 99 18.69 -16.60 -5.28
CA ARG A 99 18.33 -15.24 -4.87
C ARG A 99 18.11 -14.33 -6.08
N ALA A 100 18.98 -14.40 -7.09
CA ALA A 100 18.84 -13.61 -8.31
C ALA A 100 17.53 -13.96 -9.04
N PHE A 101 17.21 -15.25 -9.17
CA PHE A 101 15.95 -15.71 -9.75
C PHE A 101 14.73 -15.22 -8.95
N ALA A 102 14.76 -15.36 -7.62
CA ALA A 102 13.66 -14.92 -6.76
C ALA A 102 13.43 -13.41 -6.86
N LEU A 103 14.50 -12.60 -6.90
CA LEU A 103 14.42 -11.15 -7.09
C LEU A 103 13.88 -10.78 -8.47
N ALA A 104 14.29 -11.48 -9.53
CA ALA A 104 13.79 -11.22 -10.88
C ALA A 104 12.30 -11.52 -11.04
N CYS A 105 11.79 -12.55 -10.34
CA CYS A 105 10.38 -12.93 -10.36
C CYS A 105 9.46 -11.97 -9.59
N GLU A 106 10.02 -11.03 -8.84
CA GLU A 106 9.26 -10.13 -8.00
C GLU A 106 8.99 -8.81 -8.73
N PRO A 107 7.72 -8.48 -9.04
CA PRO A 107 7.42 -7.23 -9.75
C PRO A 107 7.69 -6.04 -8.83
N ARG A 108 8.17 -4.95 -9.42
CA ARG A 108 8.54 -3.70 -8.71
C ARG A 108 7.37 -3.11 -7.94
N ARG A 109 6.14 -3.36 -8.39
CA ARG A 109 4.91 -2.95 -7.70
C ARG A 109 4.73 -3.57 -6.30
N GLN A 110 5.25 -4.77 -6.05
CA GLN A 110 5.23 -5.34 -4.68
C GLN A 110 6.14 -4.56 -3.73
N GLU A 111 7.34 -4.19 -4.20
CA GLU A 111 8.27 -3.38 -3.43
C GLU A 111 7.73 -1.97 -3.19
N LEU A 112 7.09 -1.35 -4.19
CA LEU A 112 6.42 -0.06 -4.04
C LEU A 112 5.38 -0.12 -2.91
N ALA A 113 4.51 -1.12 -2.92
CA ALA A 113 3.49 -1.30 -1.89
C ALA A 113 4.10 -1.53 -0.49
N ARG A 114 5.21 -2.27 -0.38
CA ARG A 114 5.94 -2.42 0.89
C ARG A 114 6.50 -1.10 1.40
N ARG A 115 7.13 -0.29 0.54
CA ARG A 115 7.67 1.02 0.92
C ARG A 115 6.58 1.98 1.34
N LEU A 116 5.45 1.98 0.64
CA LEU A 116 4.28 2.77 1.04
C LEU A 116 3.78 2.36 2.42
N ASN A 117 3.81 1.08 2.76
CA ASN A 117 3.33 0.58 4.06
C ASN A 117 4.28 0.88 5.24
N GLN A 118 5.45 1.50 5.02
CA GLN A 118 6.39 1.85 6.09
C GLN A 118 5.99 3.10 6.88
N VAL A 119 5.01 3.87 6.40
CA VAL A 119 4.58 5.11 7.08
C VAL A 119 3.36 4.88 7.98
N PRO A 120 3.22 5.61 9.11
CA PRO A 120 2.08 5.46 10.00
C PRO A 120 0.73 5.63 9.27
N GLY A 121 -0.20 4.70 9.52
CA GLY A 121 -1.55 4.74 8.93
C GLY A 121 -1.63 4.28 7.47
N ALA A 122 -0.51 3.93 6.82
CA ALA A 122 -0.48 3.53 5.41
C ALA A 122 -1.36 2.31 5.10
N THR A 123 -1.42 1.33 6.01
CA THR A 123 -2.18 0.09 5.77
C THR A 123 -3.65 0.36 5.45
N GLY A 124 -4.30 1.27 6.20
CA GLY A 124 -5.70 1.65 5.92
C GLY A 124 -5.86 2.34 4.56
N ARG A 125 -4.86 3.12 4.15
CA ARG A 125 -4.82 3.82 2.86
C ARG A 125 -4.62 2.85 1.71
N LEU A 126 -3.75 1.85 1.87
CA LEU A 126 -3.57 0.77 0.89
C LEU A 126 -4.83 -0.10 0.77
N VAL A 127 -5.54 -0.36 1.88
CA VAL A 127 -6.85 -1.05 1.82
C VAL A 127 -7.87 -0.23 1.03
N GLN A 128 -7.90 1.10 1.22
CA GLN A 128 -8.76 1.99 0.43
C GLN A 128 -8.35 2.02 -1.05
N MET A 129 -7.05 2.07 -1.35
CA MET A 129 -6.52 1.99 -2.72
C MET A 129 -6.94 0.68 -3.40
N ARG A 130 -6.84 -0.46 -2.71
CA ARG A 130 -7.33 -1.74 -3.22
C ARG A 130 -8.85 -1.73 -3.46
N LYS A 131 -9.63 -1.08 -2.60
CA LYS A 131 -11.07 -0.93 -2.82
C LYS A 131 -11.36 -0.15 -4.11
N ASP A 132 -10.61 0.91 -4.37
CA ASP A 132 -10.75 1.69 -5.61
C ASP A 132 -10.40 0.82 -6.84
N LEU A 133 -9.28 0.08 -6.78
CA LEU A 133 -8.86 -0.89 -7.81
C LEU A 133 -9.96 -1.91 -8.13
N LEU A 134 -10.53 -2.57 -7.11
CA LEU A 134 -11.62 -3.54 -7.28
C LEU A 134 -12.86 -2.94 -7.94
N GLY A 135 -13.09 -1.63 -7.77
CA GLY A 135 -14.18 -0.92 -8.44
C GLY A 135 -13.91 -0.73 -9.95
N MET A 136 -12.66 -0.50 -10.34
CA MET A 136 -12.23 -0.23 -11.71
C MET A 136 -12.03 -1.50 -12.54
N MET A 137 -11.63 -2.61 -11.91
CA MET A 137 -11.38 -3.90 -12.59
C MET A 137 -12.58 -4.45 -13.39
N ARG A 138 -13.81 -4.00 -13.11
CA ARG A 138 -15.00 -4.37 -13.91
C ARG A 138 -14.96 -3.78 -15.33
N GLU A 139 -14.35 -2.60 -15.46
CA GLU A 139 -14.22 -1.86 -16.71
C GLU A 139 -12.83 -2.10 -17.35
N GLN A 140 -11.83 -2.45 -16.53
CA GLN A 140 -10.43 -2.66 -16.93
C GLN A 140 -9.85 -3.96 -16.34
N PRO A 141 -10.12 -5.12 -16.96
CA PRO A 141 -9.67 -6.42 -16.46
C PRO A 141 -8.15 -6.61 -16.47
N ASP A 142 -7.42 -5.83 -17.27
CA ASP A 142 -5.96 -5.84 -17.34
C ASP A 142 -5.29 -5.40 -16.02
N LEU A 143 -6.02 -4.77 -15.12
CA LEU A 143 -5.56 -4.42 -13.77
C LEU A 143 -5.58 -5.60 -12.77
N GLU A 144 -6.13 -6.77 -13.15
CA GLU A 144 -6.22 -7.96 -12.30
C GLU A 144 -4.88 -8.41 -11.66
N PRO A 145 -3.74 -8.41 -12.37
CA PRO A 145 -2.46 -8.82 -11.78
C PRO A 145 -2.09 -7.99 -10.54
N LEU A 146 -2.47 -6.70 -10.50
CA LEU A 146 -2.19 -5.86 -9.35
C LEU A 146 -2.98 -6.28 -8.10
N ASP A 147 -4.23 -6.76 -8.24
CA ASP A 147 -5.00 -7.29 -7.10
C ASP A 147 -4.38 -8.60 -6.55
N VAL A 148 -3.72 -9.40 -7.39
CA VAL A 148 -2.99 -10.60 -6.95
C VAL A 148 -1.87 -10.20 -5.97
N ASP A 149 -1.11 -9.17 -6.30
CA ASP A 149 -0.03 -8.66 -5.45
C ASP A 149 -0.56 -8.06 -4.15
N PHE A 150 -1.64 -7.27 -4.21
CA PHE A 150 -2.30 -6.75 -3.02
C PHE A 150 -2.78 -7.87 -2.09
N LYS A 151 -3.39 -8.92 -2.63
CA LYS A 151 -3.82 -10.10 -1.84
C LYS A 151 -2.64 -10.76 -1.15
N HIS A 152 -1.53 -10.96 -1.87
CA HIS A 152 -0.32 -11.57 -1.33
C HIS A 152 0.24 -10.74 -0.17
N LEU A 153 0.44 -9.45 -0.38
CA LEU A 153 0.99 -8.54 0.64
C LEU A 153 0.06 -8.41 1.85
N PHE A 154 -1.25 -8.27 1.64
CA PHE A 154 -2.21 -8.17 2.74
C PHE A 154 -2.30 -9.46 3.54
N ALA A 155 -2.18 -10.64 2.91
CA ALA A 155 -2.13 -11.90 3.64
C ALA A 155 -0.92 -11.97 4.59
N SER A 156 0.21 -11.38 4.19
CA SER A 156 1.42 -11.27 5.02
C SER A 156 1.26 -10.25 6.16
N TRP A 157 0.67 -9.08 5.89
CA TRP A 157 0.54 -8.00 6.88
C TRP A 157 -0.60 -8.20 7.88
N PHE A 158 -1.72 -8.80 7.46
CA PHE A 158 -2.88 -9.12 8.31
C PHE A 158 -2.82 -10.58 8.80
N ASN A 159 -1.64 -11.03 9.20
CA ASN A 159 -1.48 -12.37 9.75
C ASN A 159 -2.20 -12.49 11.10
N ARG A 160 -2.82 -13.66 11.32
CA ARG A 160 -3.64 -13.93 12.52
C ARG A 160 -2.92 -13.74 13.85
N GLY A 161 -1.59 -13.83 13.86
CA GLY A 161 -0.77 -13.62 15.06
C GLY A 161 -0.83 -12.20 15.64
N PHE A 162 -1.24 -11.20 14.87
CA PHE A 162 -1.41 -9.81 15.34
C PHE A 162 -2.87 -9.37 15.43
N LEU A 163 -3.83 -10.25 15.17
CA LEU A 163 -5.25 -9.94 15.32
C LEU A 163 -5.68 -10.20 16.76
N VAL A 164 -6.08 -9.13 17.44
CA VAL A 164 -6.61 -9.20 18.81
C VAL A 164 -8.13 -9.19 18.73
N LEU A 165 -8.76 -10.28 19.17
CA LEU A 165 -10.21 -10.32 19.37
C LEU A 165 -10.56 -9.40 20.55
N ARG A 166 -11.41 -8.40 20.28
CA ARG A 166 -12.01 -7.59 21.33
C ARG A 166 -13.54 -7.71 21.24
N PRO A 167 -14.22 -8.02 22.36
CA PRO A 167 -15.68 -7.98 22.38
C PRO A 167 -16.15 -6.55 22.07
N ILE A 168 -17.19 -6.43 21.25
CA ILE A 168 -17.85 -5.16 20.96
C ILE A 168 -19.15 -5.14 21.76
N ASP A 169 -19.26 -4.18 22.66
CA ASP A 169 -20.44 -3.96 23.51
C ASP A 169 -20.85 -2.47 23.47
N TRP A 170 -21.91 -2.12 24.20
CA TRP A 170 -22.42 -0.75 24.23
C TRP A 170 -21.49 0.27 24.90
N ALA A 171 -20.45 -0.20 25.61
CA ALA A 171 -19.42 0.64 26.21
C ALA A 171 -18.24 0.87 25.25
N SER A 172 -18.22 0.21 24.09
CA SER A 172 -17.20 0.41 23.07
C SER A 172 -17.27 1.83 22.49
N PRO A 173 -16.11 2.45 22.16
CA PRO A 173 -16.07 3.79 21.58
C PRO A 173 -17.04 3.98 20.40
N ALA A 174 -17.74 5.12 20.37
CA ALA A 174 -18.78 5.41 19.37
C ALA A 174 -18.30 5.25 17.91
N ASN A 175 -17.06 5.63 17.63
CA ASN A 175 -16.43 5.48 16.30
C ASN A 175 -16.25 4.01 15.86
N ILE A 176 -16.19 3.05 16.80
CA ILE A 176 -16.20 1.62 16.51
C ILE A 176 -17.64 1.13 16.31
N LEU A 177 -18.57 1.64 17.11
CA LEU A 177 -19.99 1.32 17.01
C LEU A 177 -20.60 1.77 15.67
N GLU A 178 -20.22 2.95 15.15
CA GLU A 178 -20.62 3.43 13.82
C GLU A 178 -20.10 2.57 12.67
N LYS A 179 -18.88 2.03 12.78
CA LYS A 179 -18.33 1.10 11.78
C LYS A 179 -19.01 -0.27 11.85
N SER A 180 -19.34 -0.75 13.06
CA SER A 180 -20.02 -2.04 13.25
C SER A 180 -21.51 -2.00 12.92
N SER A 181 -22.18 -0.85 13.04
CA SER A 181 -23.59 -0.70 12.67
C SER A 181 -23.81 -0.83 11.16
N LEU A 182 -22.83 -0.46 10.33
CA LEU A 182 -22.79 -0.83 8.90
C LEU A 182 -22.68 -2.36 8.70
N MET A 183 -21.95 -3.06 9.57
CA MET A 183 -21.82 -4.52 9.57
C MET A 183 -23.06 -5.25 10.11
N LYS A 184 -23.93 -4.57 10.89
CA LYS A 184 -25.21 -5.11 11.38
C LYS A 184 -26.21 -5.46 10.25
N ARG A 185 -25.95 -5.10 8.99
CA ARG A 185 -26.75 -5.55 7.85
C ARG A 185 -26.73 -7.09 7.69
N TYR A 186 -25.71 -7.77 8.20
CA TYR A 186 -25.67 -9.25 8.28
C TYR A 186 -26.44 -9.82 9.48
N MET A 187 -26.60 -9.07 10.57
CA MET A 187 -27.24 -9.58 11.81
C MET A 187 -28.76 -9.32 11.85
N LYS A 188 -29.27 -8.43 10.99
CA LYS A 188 -30.72 -8.18 10.84
C LYS A 188 -31.50 -9.37 10.26
N LEU A 189 -30.83 -10.34 9.62
CA LEU A 189 -31.45 -11.57 9.11
C LEU A 189 -31.79 -12.59 10.22
N THR A 190 -31.13 -12.53 11.39
CA THR A 190 -31.38 -13.49 12.48
C THR A 190 -32.50 -13.05 13.41
N VAL A 191 -32.76 -11.74 13.55
CA VAL A 191 -33.81 -11.22 14.44
C VAL A 191 -35.20 -11.29 13.79
N GLY A 192 -35.28 -11.32 12.45
CA GLY A 192 -36.54 -11.53 11.73
C GLY A 192 -37.14 -12.94 11.86
N MET A 193 -36.33 -13.95 12.19
CA MET A 193 -36.82 -15.33 12.44
C MET A 193 -37.27 -15.57 13.89
N ILE A 194 -36.87 -14.72 14.83
CA ILE A 194 -37.18 -14.92 16.26
C ILE A 194 -38.49 -14.21 16.66
N PHE A 195 -38.95 -13.22 15.89
CA PHE A 195 -40.16 -12.42 16.19
C PHE A 195 -41.22 -12.43 15.07
N GLY A 196 -41.30 -13.49 14.27
CA GLY A 196 -42.26 -13.58 13.16
C GLY A 196 -42.96 -14.93 13.05
N ALA A 197 -43.91 -15.21 13.95
CA ALA A 197 -45.14 -15.99 13.72
C ALA A 197 -45.82 -16.24 15.09
N GLY A 198 -46.89 -15.51 15.35
CA GLY A 198 -47.72 -15.60 16.56
C GLY A 198 -48.54 -14.35 16.74
#